data_AF-A0A2A3LCU6-F1
#
_entry.id   AF-A0A2A3LCU6-F1
#
_cell.length_a   1.000
_cell.length_b   1.000
_cell.length_c   1.000
_cell.angle_alpha   90.00
_cell.angle_beta   90.00
_cell.angle_gamma   90.00
#
_symmetry.space_group_name_H-M   'P 1'
#
loop_
_entity.id
_entity.type
_entity.pdbx_description
1 polymer ?
#
loop_
_entity_poly.entity_id
_entity_poly.type
_entity_poly.pdbx_seq_one_letter_code
_entity_poly.pdbx_strand_id
1 'polypeptide(L)'
;MHLLTVIRDTASTAVTAVPYEDFDEAHRALMSHVIADDLYLHADWPIPVNVAKFTLVNVDDRDELTRRPRVVGTATIAPFIGGAIESAPYCARNAQRWITDHEATWYQGSERDCGARFPLALMHAAQAEARNLFTAGTCYAQAAQLAGVSHDEARPHQRTFDRLRHVAISLARTKPNLSADELATEVSSHLGADITEHQTAGLIWWVALLIWGVHAP
;
A
#
# COMPACT_ATOMS: atom_id res chain seq x y z
N MET A 1 -0.11 0.60 7.86
CA MET A 1 -1.02 -0.35 8.53
C MET A 1 -0.30 -1.64 8.85
N HIS A 2 -0.45 -2.16 10.06
CA HIS A 2 0.16 -3.41 10.52
C HIS A 2 -0.92 -4.34 11.05
N LEU A 3 -0.74 -5.64 10.84
CA LEU A 3 -1.58 -6.69 11.39
C LEU A 3 -0.86 -7.28 12.60
N LEU A 4 -1.49 -7.18 13.76
CA LEU A 4 -1.09 -7.93 14.94
C LEU A 4 -1.81 -9.27 14.92
N THR A 5 -1.05 -10.36 14.88
CA THR A 5 -1.54 -11.72 14.97
C THR A 5 -1.02 -12.36 16.24
N VAL A 6 -1.90 -12.73 17.17
CA VAL A 6 -1.54 -13.47 18.38
C VAL A 6 -2.08 -14.90 18.28
N ILE A 7 -1.21 -15.90 18.47
CA ILE A 7 -1.52 -17.32 18.44
C ILE A 7 -1.16 -17.92 19.79
N ARG A 8 -2.10 -18.60 20.45
CA ARG A 8 -1.88 -19.33 21.72
C ARG A 8 -2.03 -20.85 21.53
N ASP A 9 -1.21 -21.61 22.24
CA ASP A 9 -1.18 -23.08 22.13
C ASP A 9 -2.22 -23.80 23.00
N THR A 10 -2.85 -23.11 23.95
CA THR A 10 -3.86 -23.70 24.83
C THR A 10 -5.25 -23.65 24.18
N ALA A 11 -5.66 -24.80 23.64
CA ALA A 11 -7.02 -25.16 23.20
C ALA A 11 -7.71 -24.20 22.20
N SER A 12 -7.75 -24.62 20.94
CA SER A 12 -8.58 -24.03 19.87
C SER A 12 -8.20 -22.61 19.46
N THR A 13 -7.00 -22.48 18.86
CA THR A 13 -6.64 -21.53 17.79
C THR A 13 -7.36 -20.17 17.79
N ALA A 14 -7.31 -19.44 18.90
CA ALA A 14 -7.75 -18.05 18.92
C ALA A 14 -6.68 -17.20 18.21
N VAL A 15 -6.83 -17.07 16.89
CA VAL A 15 -6.06 -16.14 16.07
C VAL A 15 -6.77 -14.81 16.15
N THR A 16 -6.28 -13.90 16.99
CA THR A 16 -6.74 -12.51 16.96
C THR A 16 -5.85 -11.76 15.98
N ALA A 17 -6.40 -11.46 14.81
CA ALA A 17 -5.77 -10.65 13.77
C ALA A 17 -6.45 -9.27 13.77
N VAL A 18 -5.79 -8.27 14.34
CA VAL A 18 -6.33 -6.89 14.42
C VAL A 18 -5.47 -5.96 13.57
N PRO A 19 -6.08 -5.21 12.63
CA PRO A 19 -5.37 -4.20 11.87
C PRO A 19 -5.18 -2.92 12.70
N TYR A 20 -3.99 -2.31 12.60
CA TYR A 20 -3.59 -1.06 13.26
C TYR A 20 -2.98 -0.09 12.23
N GLU A 21 -3.03 1.22 12.50
CA GLU A 21 -2.58 2.23 11.54
C GLU A 21 -1.05 2.19 11.34
N ASP A 22 -0.30 2.03 12.43
CA ASP A 22 1.15 1.97 12.45
C ASP A 22 1.69 0.80 13.31
N PHE A 23 3.02 0.65 13.32
CA PHE A 23 3.67 -0.40 14.10
C PHE A 23 3.58 -0.13 15.60
N ASP A 24 3.68 1.14 16.01
CA ASP A 24 3.72 1.54 17.41
C ASP A 24 2.38 1.29 18.11
N GLU A 25 1.27 1.46 17.40
CA GLU A 25 -0.07 1.15 17.86
C GLU A 25 -0.29 -0.37 17.97
N ALA A 26 0.14 -1.14 16.96
CA ALA A 26 0.13 -2.60 17.02
C ALA A 26 0.99 -3.13 18.18
N HIS A 27 2.15 -2.52 18.42
CA HIS A 27 3.04 -2.87 19.52
C HIS A 27 2.45 -2.48 20.88
N ARG A 28 1.82 -1.30 21.00
CA ARG A 28 1.14 -0.89 22.23
C ARG A 28 -0.04 -1.81 22.57
N ALA A 29 -0.78 -2.26 21.56
CA ALA A 29 -1.84 -3.24 21.73
C ALA A 29 -1.31 -4.61 22.15
N LEU A 30 -0.21 -5.07 21.55
CA LEU A 30 0.50 -6.30 21.96
C LEU A 30 0.95 -6.20 23.43
N MET A 31 1.56 -5.10 23.83
CA MET A 31 1.96 -4.87 25.22
C MET A 31 0.76 -4.89 26.18
N SER A 32 -0.38 -4.33 25.78
CA SER A 32 -1.61 -4.40 26.59
C SER A 32 -2.09 -5.83 26.79
N HIS A 33 -2.04 -6.67 25.74
CA HIS A 33 -2.38 -8.10 25.86
C HIS A 33 -1.40 -8.85 26.77
N VAL A 34 -0.11 -8.56 26.63
CA VAL A 34 0.95 -9.19 27.42
C VAL A 34 0.84 -8.84 28.91
N ILE A 35 0.53 -7.58 29.23
CA ILE A 35 0.31 -7.13 30.61
C ILE A 35 -0.96 -7.74 31.20
N ALA A 36 -2.04 -7.79 30.43
CA ALA A 36 -3.32 -8.34 30.90
C ALA A 36 -3.23 -9.84 31.27
N ASP A 37 -2.40 -10.59 30.54
CA ASP A 37 -2.23 -12.03 30.71
C ASP A 37 -0.95 -12.43 31.47
N ASP A 38 -0.22 -11.46 32.03
CA ASP A 38 1.04 -11.64 32.77
C ASP A 38 2.07 -12.49 32.01
N LEU A 39 2.31 -12.11 30.75
CA LEU A 39 3.23 -12.79 29.84
C LEU A 39 4.54 -12.00 29.69
N TYR A 40 5.59 -12.71 29.30
CA TYR A 40 6.86 -12.15 28.89
C TYR A 40 7.02 -12.26 27.37
N LEU A 41 7.53 -11.20 26.76
CA LEU A 41 7.86 -11.17 25.33
C LEU A 41 9.34 -11.50 25.12
N HIS A 42 9.61 -12.49 24.28
CA HIS A 42 10.94 -12.73 23.75
C HIS A 42 10.95 -12.39 22.25
N ALA A 43 11.74 -11.40 21.85
CA ALA A 43 11.89 -11.06 20.43
C ALA A 43 12.83 -12.06 19.75
N ASP A 44 12.38 -12.66 18.65
CA ASP A 44 13.21 -13.56 17.85
C ASP A 44 14.17 -12.69 17.01
N TRP A 45 15.46 -12.65 17.38
CA TRP A 45 16.50 -11.94 16.63
C TRP A 45 17.22 -12.87 15.64
N PRO A 46 17.57 -12.40 14.43
CA PRO A 46 17.37 -11.04 13.94
C PRO A 46 15.94 -10.78 13.47
N ILE A 47 15.40 -9.62 13.83
CA ILE A 47 14.07 -9.18 13.37
C ILE A 47 14.17 -8.82 11.88
N PRO A 48 13.48 -9.53 10.96
CA PRO A 48 13.38 -9.11 9.57
C PRO A 48 12.82 -7.70 9.49
N VAL A 49 13.35 -6.86 8.59
CA VAL A 49 13.05 -5.41 8.47
C VAL A 49 11.55 -5.09 8.45
N ASN A 50 10.72 -6.03 7.98
CA ASN A 50 9.29 -5.79 7.79
C ASN A 50 8.38 -6.66 8.69
N VAL A 51 8.91 -7.60 9.49
CA VAL A 51 8.07 -8.49 10.31
C VAL A 51 8.70 -8.66 11.70
N ALA A 52 7.99 -8.24 12.74
CA ALA A 52 8.41 -8.47 14.12
C ALA A 52 7.71 -9.70 14.69
N LYS A 53 8.50 -10.73 15.01
CA LYS A 53 8.02 -11.96 15.64
C LYS A 53 8.45 -12.00 17.10
N PHE A 54 7.49 -12.30 17.95
CA PHE A 54 7.66 -12.41 19.39
C PHE A 54 7.17 -13.77 19.87
N THR A 55 7.95 -14.40 20.72
CA THR A 55 7.57 -15.59 21.46
C THR A 55 6.97 -15.17 22.80
N LEU A 56 5.76 -15.65 23.10
CA LEU A 56 5.07 -15.36 24.36
C LEU A 56 5.43 -16.43 25.39
N VAL A 57 5.97 -16.01 26.53
CA VAL A 57 6.46 -16.87 27.59
C VAL A 57 5.66 -16.61 28.85
N ASN A 58 5.09 -17.65 29.45
CA ASN A 58 4.51 -17.58 30.77
C ASN A 58 5.51 -18.13 31.80
N VAL A 59 5.73 -17.37 32.87
CA VAL A 59 6.49 -17.80 34.05
C VAL A 59 5.47 -18.00 35.16
N ASP A 60 4.96 -19.22 35.29
CA ASP A 60 3.93 -19.52 36.27
C ASP A 60 4.55 -19.52 37.68
N ASP A 61 4.17 -18.54 38.50
CA ASP A 61 4.66 -18.36 39.88
C ASP A 61 4.03 -19.36 40.87
N ARG A 62 3.07 -20.19 40.42
CA ARG A 62 2.26 -21.04 41.31
C ARG A 62 2.85 -22.43 41.58
N ASP A 63 3.86 -22.87 40.83
CA ASP A 63 4.41 -24.23 40.94
C ASP A 63 5.91 -24.20 41.33
N GLU A 64 6.18 -24.21 42.64
CA GLU A 64 7.52 -24.06 43.22
C GLU A 64 8.54 -25.11 42.76
N LEU A 65 8.08 -26.28 42.28
CA LEU A 65 8.92 -27.41 41.88
C LEU A 65 9.31 -27.40 40.39
N THR A 66 8.60 -26.65 39.53
CA THR A 66 8.88 -26.57 38.10
C THR A 66 8.80 -25.13 37.58
N ARG A 67 9.56 -24.23 38.21
CA ARG A 67 9.84 -22.86 37.74
C ARG A 67 10.57 -22.84 36.39
N ARG A 68 9.94 -23.36 35.35
CA ARG A 68 10.48 -23.37 33.99
C ARG A 68 9.62 -22.44 33.14
N PRO A 69 10.23 -21.43 32.48
CA PRO A 69 9.51 -20.62 31.51
C PRO A 69 8.91 -21.54 30.44
N ARG A 70 7.61 -21.37 30.17
CA ARG A 70 6.92 -22.12 29.11
C ARG A 70 6.52 -21.16 28.01
N VAL A 71 6.84 -21.51 26.78
CA VAL A 71 6.28 -20.83 25.62
C VAL A 71 4.80 -21.18 25.54
N VAL A 72 3.95 -20.16 25.55
CA VAL A 72 2.48 -20.29 25.52
C VAL A 72 1.88 -19.83 24.19
N GLY A 73 2.70 -19.22 23.33
CA GLY A 73 2.25 -18.76 22.03
C GLY A 73 3.28 -17.92 21.28
N THR A 74 2.82 -17.36 20.16
CA THR A 74 3.59 -16.43 19.33
C THR A 74 2.74 -15.23 18.97
N ALA A 75 3.36 -14.06 18.92
CA ALA A 75 2.78 -12.84 18.41
C ALA A 75 3.59 -12.35 17.21
N THR A 76 2.92 -11.98 16.13
CA THR A 76 3.55 -11.45 14.92
C THR A 76 2.94 -10.10 14.61
N ILE A 77 3.77 -9.09 14.43
CA ILE A 77 3.39 -7.81 13.82
C ILE A 77 3.96 -7.82 12.41
N ALA A 78 3.08 -7.88 11.42
CA ALA A 78 3.46 -7.83 10.01
C ALA A 78 2.80 -6.62 9.35
N PRO A 79 3.30 -6.14 8.20
CA PRO A 79 2.63 -5.10 7.43
C PRO A 79 1.31 -5.70 6.96
N PHE A 80 0.23 -4.94 7.07
CA PHE A 80 -1.06 -5.39 6.61
C PHE A 80 -1.10 -5.29 5.07
N ILE A 81 -0.86 -6.42 4.40
CA ILE A 81 -1.02 -6.56 2.96
C ILE A 81 -2.45 -7.04 2.70
N GLY A 82 -3.38 -6.10 2.53
CA GLY A 82 -4.76 -6.45 2.15
C GLY A 82 -5.86 -5.65 2.83
N GLY A 83 -5.81 -4.32 2.72
CA GLY A 83 -7.05 -3.54 2.81
C GLY A 83 -8.04 -4.02 1.75
N ALA A 84 -9.34 -3.87 2.00
CA ALA A 84 -10.32 -4.07 0.94
C ALA A 84 -9.96 -3.11 -0.20
N ILE A 85 -9.50 -3.66 -1.31
CA ILE A 85 -9.10 -2.88 -2.47
C ILE A 85 -10.38 -2.26 -3.00
N GLU A 86 -10.38 -0.94 -3.08
CA GLU A 86 -11.48 -0.22 -3.68
C GLU A 86 -11.65 -0.68 -5.13
N SER A 87 -12.89 -0.76 -5.59
CA SER A 87 -13.14 -1.28 -6.94
C SER A 87 -12.38 -0.46 -7.99
N ALA A 88 -11.89 -1.11 -9.05
CA ALA A 88 -11.20 -0.45 -10.17
C ALA A 88 -11.86 0.88 -10.64
N PRO A 89 -13.19 0.97 -10.85
CA PRO A 89 -13.84 2.24 -11.21
C PRO A 89 -13.80 3.29 -10.08
N TYR A 90 -13.83 2.86 -8.81
CA TYR A 90 -13.65 3.78 -7.68
C TYR A 90 -12.25 4.39 -7.68
N CYS A 91 -11.21 3.57 -7.87
CA CYS A 91 -9.83 4.03 -8.01
C CYS A 91 -9.66 5.02 -9.17
N ALA A 92 -10.25 4.73 -10.33
CA ALA A 92 -10.22 5.61 -11.49
C ALA A 92 -10.86 6.97 -11.19
N ARG A 93 -12.03 6.96 -10.55
CA ARG A 93 -12.74 8.19 -10.14
C ARG A 93 -11.94 9.00 -9.13
N ASN A 94 -11.31 8.34 -8.15
CA ASN A 94 -10.47 9.01 -7.16
C ASN A 94 -9.23 9.62 -7.78
N ALA A 95 -8.58 8.92 -8.72
CA ALA A 95 -7.44 9.46 -9.45
C ALA A 95 -7.83 10.72 -10.24
N GLN A 96 -8.94 10.67 -10.98
CA GLN A 96 -9.46 11.82 -11.72
C GLN A 96 -9.80 12.99 -10.79
N ARG A 97 -10.47 12.72 -9.66
CA ARG A 97 -10.78 13.74 -8.67
C ARG A 97 -9.52 14.38 -8.08
N TRP A 98 -8.54 13.56 -7.70
CA TRP A 98 -7.27 14.04 -7.16
C TRP A 98 -6.54 14.93 -8.16
N ILE A 99 -6.52 14.57 -9.44
CA ILE A 99 -5.94 15.39 -10.51
C ILE A 99 -6.66 16.74 -10.60
N THR A 100 -7.99 16.75 -10.65
CA THR A 100 -8.79 17.99 -10.68
C THR A 100 -8.53 18.88 -9.46
N ASP A 101 -8.46 18.29 -8.28
CA ASP A 101 -8.24 19.03 -7.02
C ASP A 101 -6.84 19.69 -6.99
N HIS A 102 -5.85 19.12 -7.69
CA HIS A 102 -4.46 19.60 -7.70
C HIS A 102 -4.06 20.31 -9.00
N GLU A 103 -4.97 20.43 -9.97
CA GLU A 103 -4.71 21.12 -11.23
C GLU A 103 -4.42 22.61 -11.01
N ALA A 104 -5.13 23.27 -10.10
CA ALA A 104 -4.84 24.66 -9.74
C ALA A 104 -3.44 24.81 -9.13
N THR A 105 -3.01 23.84 -8.32
CA THR A 105 -1.67 23.80 -7.74
C THR A 105 -0.61 23.65 -8.81
N TRP A 106 -0.86 22.89 -9.87
CA TRP A 106 0.05 22.79 -11.02
C TRP A 106 0.25 24.14 -11.73
N TYR A 107 -0.83 24.89 -11.97
CA TYR A 107 -0.75 26.16 -12.70
C TYR A 107 -0.20 27.33 -11.88
N GLN A 108 -0.50 27.36 -10.59
CA GLN A 108 -0.32 28.55 -9.75
C GLN A 108 0.51 28.29 -8.49
N GLY A 109 0.80 27.02 -8.18
CA GLY A 109 1.48 26.64 -6.96
C GLY A 109 2.95 27.06 -6.97
N SER A 110 3.43 27.46 -5.79
CA SER A 110 4.85 27.68 -5.53
C SER A 110 5.42 26.50 -4.74
N GLU A 111 6.71 26.20 -4.95
CA GLU A 111 7.44 25.24 -4.10
C GLU A 111 7.49 25.63 -2.61
N ARG A 112 7.16 26.90 -2.31
CA ARG A 112 7.08 27.46 -0.96
C ARG A 112 5.72 27.26 -0.29
N ASP A 113 4.71 26.83 -1.04
CA ASP A 113 3.38 26.62 -0.48
C ASP A 113 3.36 25.31 0.31
N CYS A 114 2.84 25.38 1.55
CA CYS A 114 2.72 24.21 2.42
C CYS A 114 1.81 23.16 1.77
N GLY A 115 2.30 21.93 1.60
CA GLY A 115 1.54 20.82 1.00
C GLY A 115 1.58 20.74 -0.53
N ALA A 116 2.06 21.77 -1.23
CA ALA A 116 2.09 21.78 -2.70
C ALA A 116 3.22 20.92 -3.31
N ARG A 117 4.29 20.65 -2.54
CA ARG A 117 5.49 19.97 -3.03
C ARG A 117 5.25 18.57 -3.57
N PHE A 118 4.47 17.75 -2.85
CA PHE A 118 4.22 16.37 -3.26
C PHE A 118 3.36 16.30 -4.53
N PRO A 119 2.20 16.98 -4.62
CA PRO A 119 1.40 17.00 -5.84
C PRO A 119 2.17 17.55 -7.03
N LEU A 120 2.90 18.67 -6.87
CA LEU A 120 3.73 19.25 -7.93
C LEU A 120 4.78 18.27 -8.44
N ALA A 121 5.54 17.64 -7.53
CA ALA A 121 6.57 16.68 -7.91
C ALA A 121 5.99 15.47 -8.66
N LEU A 122 4.86 14.94 -8.21
CA LEU A 122 4.20 13.81 -8.87
C LEU A 122 3.67 14.19 -10.25
N MET A 123 3.04 15.36 -10.37
CA MET A 123 2.51 15.86 -11.64
C MET A 123 3.65 16.16 -12.63
N HIS A 124 4.78 16.73 -12.18
CA HIS A 124 5.97 16.91 -13.04
C HIS A 124 6.53 15.56 -13.50
N ALA A 125 6.63 14.57 -12.61
CA ALA A 125 7.11 13.24 -12.97
C ALA A 125 6.18 12.56 -13.99
N ALA A 126 4.86 12.65 -13.78
CA ALA A 126 3.87 12.09 -14.70
C ALA A 126 3.92 12.76 -16.09
N GLN A 127 4.05 14.09 -16.15
CA GLN A 127 4.18 14.82 -17.41
C GLN A 127 5.47 14.44 -18.15
N ALA A 128 6.60 14.39 -17.44
CA ALA A 128 7.88 14.00 -18.03
C ALA A 128 7.85 12.56 -18.55
N GLU A 129 7.20 11.66 -17.82
CA GLU A 129 7.01 10.27 -18.24
C GLU A 129 6.09 10.14 -19.46
N ALA A 130 5.00 10.90 -19.52
CA ALA A 130 4.08 10.97 -20.67
C ALA A 130 4.78 11.52 -21.93
N ARG A 131 5.75 12.44 -21.75
CA ARG A 131 6.60 13.00 -22.83
C ARG A 131 7.78 12.10 -23.20
N ASN A 132 7.87 10.89 -22.65
CA ASN A 132 8.99 9.95 -22.83
C ASN A 132 10.36 10.50 -22.39
N LEU A 133 10.39 11.47 -21.47
CA LEU A 133 11.64 11.95 -20.85
C LEU A 133 12.14 11.00 -19.75
N PHE A 134 11.23 10.20 -19.18
CA PHE A 134 11.55 9.16 -18.21
C PHE A 134 11.14 7.76 -18.69
N THR A 135 11.71 6.74 -18.03
CA THR A 135 11.33 5.34 -18.19
C THR A 135 9.91 5.11 -17.68
N ALA A 136 9.15 4.22 -18.32
CA ALA A 136 7.79 3.91 -17.88
C ALA A 136 7.78 3.29 -16.47
N GLY A 137 6.84 3.73 -15.63
CA GLY A 137 6.70 3.33 -14.23
C GLY A 137 7.59 4.11 -13.25
N THR A 138 8.12 5.28 -13.62
CA THR A 138 8.96 6.08 -12.71
C THR A 138 8.14 6.65 -11.57
N CYS A 139 6.93 7.16 -11.84
CA CYS A 139 6.02 7.66 -10.81
C CYS A 139 5.06 6.59 -10.24
N TYR A 140 5.25 5.30 -10.59
CA TYR A 140 4.33 4.24 -10.18
C TYR A 140 4.27 4.07 -8.67
N ALA A 141 5.40 4.13 -7.95
CA ALA A 141 5.42 3.91 -6.51
C ALA A 141 4.54 4.93 -5.76
N GLN A 142 4.56 6.19 -6.19
CA GLN A 142 3.75 7.27 -5.65
C GLN A 142 2.28 7.12 -6.07
N ALA A 143 2.01 6.73 -7.32
CA ALA A 143 0.65 6.44 -7.79
C ALA A 143 0.02 5.25 -7.04
N ALA A 144 0.80 4.20 -6.79
CA ALA A 144 0.38 3.04 -6.01
C ALA A 144 0.10 3.42 -4.55
N GLN A 145 0.92 4.29 -3.95
CA GLN A 145 0.68 4.82 -2.61
C GLN A 145 -0.64 5.61 -2.53
N LEU A 146 -0.95 6.43 -3.54
CA LEU A 146 -2.24 7.14 -3.62
C LEU A 146 -3.44 6.19 -3.80
N ALA A 147 -3.21 5.06 -4.45
CA ALA A 147 -4.20 3.98 -4.57
C ALA A 147 -4.35 3.14 -3.28
N GLY A 148 -3.61 3.44 -2.21
CA GLY A 148 -3.63 2.66 -0.97
C GLY A 148 -2.89 1.32 -1.06
N VAL A 149 -2.07 1.12 -2.09
CA VAL A 149 -1.26 -0.09 -2.26
C VAL A 149 -0.08 -0.07 -1.30
N SER A 150 0.14 -1.20 -0.60
CA SER A 150 1.26 -1.32 0.33
C SER A 150 2.61 -1.24 -0.40
N HIS A 151 3.61 -0.67 0.26
CA HIS A 151 4.97 -0.56 -0.29
C HIS A 151 5.66 -1.93 -0.46
N ASP A 152 5.17 -2.96 0.24
CA ASP A 152 5.68 -4.32 0.16
C ASP A 152 5.22 -5.07 -1.09
N GLU A 153 4.28 -4.51 -1.86
CA GLU A 153 3.77 -5.18 -3.04
C GLU A 153 4.78 -5.16 -4.19
N ALA A 154 4.94 -6.32 -4.83
CA ALA A 154 5.85 -6.48 -5.94
C ALA A 154 5.48 -5.51 -7.07
N ARG A 155 6.47 -4.77 -7.58
CA ARG A 155 6.29 -3.91 -8.74
C ARG A 155 6.00 -4.75 -9.99
N PRO A 156 5.00 -4.39 -10.82
CA PRO A 156 4.76 -5.03 -12.10
C PRO A 156 5.99 -5.03 -13.02
N HIS A 157 6.05 -5.99 -13.95
CA HIS A 157 7.14 -6.05 -14.92
C HIS A 157 7.22 -4.80 -15.82
N GLN A 158 8.44 -4.40 -16.18
CA GLN A 158 8.71 -3.22 -17.02
C GLN A 158 7.92 -3.24 -18.35
N ARG A 159 7.74 -4.43 -18.94
CA ARG A 159 6.96 -4.62 -20.18
C ARG A 159 5.50 -4.19 -20.03
N THR A 160 4.91 -4.36 -18.86
CA THR A 160 3.53 -3.94 -18.56
C THR A 160 3.44 -2.41 -18.57
N PHE A 161 4.40 -1.73 -17.95
CA PHE A 161 4.48 -0.27 -17.96
C PHE A 161 4.66 0.27 -19.38
N ASP A 162 5.58 -0.27 -20.17
CA ASP A 162 5.78 0.21 -21.54
C ASP A 162 4.52 0.03 -22.39
N ARG A 163 3.84 -1.13 -22.30
CA ARG A 163 2.57 -1.36 -23.00
C ARG A 163 1.50 -0.36 -22.59
N LEU A 164 1.26 -0.20 -21.29
CA LEU A 164 0.21 0.68 -20.78
C LEU A 164 0.50 2.15 -21.03
N ARG A 165 1.77 2.59 -21.05
CA ARG A 165 2.14 3.95 -21.45
C ARG A 165 1.74 4.25 -22.89
N HIS A 166 1.98 3.32 -23.82
CA HIS A 166 1.54 3.47 -25.21
C HIS A 166 0.01 3.56 -25.31
N VAL A 167 -0.70 2.74 -24.54
CA VAL A 167 -2.16 2.78 -24.45
C VAL A 167 -2.63 4.12 -23.89
N ALA A 168 -2.05 4.60 -22.78
CA ALA A 168 -2.40 5.87 -22.16
C ALA A 168 -2.23 7.05 -23.14
N ILE A 169 -1.11 7.10 -23.88
CA ILE A 169 -0.86 8.13 -24.89
C ILE A 169 -1.87 8.04 -26.05
N SER A 170 -2.23 6.82 -26.47
CA SER A 170 -3.25 6.60 -27.50
C SER A 170 -4.64 7.05 -27.03
N LEU A 171 -5.02 6.69 -25.80
CA LEU A 171 -6.29 7.05 -25.18
C LEU A 171 -6.40 8.57 -25.02
N ALA A 172 -5.36 9.24 -24.51
CA ALA A 172 -5.34 10.70 -24.38
C ALA A 172 -5.59 11.41 -25.71
N ARG A 173 -5.07 10.87 -26.82
CA ARG A 173 -5.25 11.47 -28.16
C ARG A 173 -6.63 11.18 -28.78
N THR A 174 -7.21 10.02 -28.48
CA THR A 174 -8.44 9.55 -29.13
C THR A 174 -9.70 9.88 -28.33
N LYS A 175 -9.60 9.92 -27.00
CA LYS A 175 -10.69 10.13 -26.05
C LYS A 175 -10.21 11.01 -24.88
N PRO A 176 -10.12 12.34 -25.05
CA PRO A 176 -9.62 13.23 -24.00
C PRO A 176 -10.49 13.27 -22.74
N ASN A 177 -11.80 13.01 -22.86
CA ASN A 177 -12.75 13.02 -21.74
C ASN A 177 -13.21 11.60 -21.40
N LEU A 178 -12.27 10.74 -20.99
CA LEU A 178 -12.54 9.36 -20.64
C LEU A 178 -13.27 9.28 -19.28
N SER A 179 -14.39 8.56 -19.20
CA SER A 179 -15.05 8.34 -17.91
C SER A 179 -14.24 7.40 -17.01
N ALA A 180 -14.46 7.45 -15.70
CA ALA A 180 -13.78 6.58 -14.73
C ALA A 180 -14.00 5.08 -15.02
N ASP A 181 -15.23 4.72 -15.41
CA ASP A 181 -15.58 3.32 -15.72
C ASP A 181 -14.89 2.85 -17.01
N GLU A 182 -14.83 3.71 -18.03
CA GLU A 182 -14.08 3.41 -19.26
C GLU A 182 -12.58 3.29 -18.98
N LEU A 183 -12.01 4.19 -18.18
CA LEU A 183 -10.60 4.13 -17.80
C LEU A 183 -10.27 2.82 -17.07
N ALA A 184 -11.07 2.44 -16.09
CA ALA A 184 -10.90 1.18 -15.37
C ALA A 184 -11.02 -0.03 -16.30
N THR A 185 -11.97 -0.01 -17.23
CA THR A 185 -12.19 -1.08 -18.22
C THR A 185 -11.03 -1.21 -19.19
N GLU A 186 -10.58 -0.10 -19.77
CA GLU A 186 -9.47 -0.07 -20.72
C GLU A 186 -8.17 -0.56 -20.08
N VAL A 187 -7.85 -0.09 -18.87
CA VAL A 187 -6.66 -0.55 -18.13
C VAL A 187 -6.76 -2.04 -17.87
N SER A 188 -7.87 -2.51 -17.28
CA SER A 188 -8.07 -3.91 -16.94
C SER A 188 -8.02 -4.84 -18.16
N SER A 189 -8.50 -4.39 -19.33
CA SER A 189 -8.48 -5.16 -20.58
C SER A 189 -7.06 -5.44 -21.11
N HIS A 190 -6.08 -4.65 -20.68
CA HIS A 190 -4.69 -4.75 -21.12
C HIS A 190 -3.77 -5.44 -20.10
N LEU A 191 -4.30 -5.80 -18.93
CA LEU A 191 -3.57 -6.55 -17.91
C LEU A 191 -3.61 -8.05 -18.18
N GLY A 192 -2.53 -8.75 -17.82
CA GLY A 192 -2.49 -10.20 -17.82
C GLY A 192 -3.06 -10.79 -16.54
N ALA A 193 -3.27 -12.11 -16.53
CA ALA A 193 -3.75 -12.84 -15.35
C ALA A 193 -2.71 -12.90 -14.21
N ASP A 194 -1.49 -12.43 -14.45
CA ASP A 194 -0.37 -12.33 -13.51
C ASP A 194 -0.41 -11.09 -12.63
N ILE A 195 -1.31 -10.14 -12.91
CA ILE A 195 -1.42 -8.87 -12.19
C ILE A 195 -2.45 -8.99 -11.06
N THR A 196 -2.08 -8.54 -9.86
CA THR A 196 -2.97 -8.54 -8.69
C THR A 196 -3.98 -7.39 -8.78
N GLU A 197 -5.05 -7.48 -7.99
CA GLU A 197 -6.04 -6.40 -7.89
C GLU A 197 -5.43 -5.10 -7.34
N HIS A 198 -4.46 -5.19 -6.42
CA HIS A 198 -3.78 -4.01 -5.87
C HIS A 198 -2.85 -3.38 -6.92
N GLN A 199 -2.09 -4.19 -7.65
CA GLN A 199 -1.30 -3.70 -8.79
C GLN A 199 -2.20 -3.03 -9.82
N THR A 200 -3.38 -3.59 -10.08
CA THR A 200 -4.39 -3.00 -10.96
C THR A 200 -4.82 -1.62 -10.48
N ALA A 201 -5.12 -1.45 -9.19
CA ALA A 201 -5.46 -0.15 -8.61
C ALA A 201 -4.34 0.88 -8.78
N GLY A 202 -3.08 0.51 -8.49
CA GLY A 202 -1.93 1.39 -8.71
C GLY A 202 -1.70 1.74 -10.18
N LEU A 203 -1.92 0.79 -11.10
CA LEU A 203 -1.80 1.00 -12.54
C LEU A 203 -2.89 1.94 -13.08
N ILE A 204 -4.11 1.84 -12.55
CA ILE A 204 -5.22 2.76 -12.88
C ILE A 204 -4.85 4.21 -12.52
N TRP A 205 -4.34 4.43 -11.30
CA TRP A 205 -3.86 5.75 -10.88
C TRP A 205 -2.73 6.27 -11.76
N TRP A 206 -1.75 5.41 -12.05
CA TRP A 206 -0.61 5.78 -12.89
C TRP A 206 -1.03 6.11 -14.32
N VAL A 207 -1.95 5.35 -14.93
CA VAL A 207 -2.49 5.63 -16.27
C VAL A 207 -3.29 6.93 -16.30
N ALA A 208 -4.11 7.21 -15.28
CA ALA A 208 -4.85 8.47 -15.19
C ALA A 208 -3.91 9.69 -15.15
N LEU A 209 -2.83 9.61 -14.37
CA LEU A 209 -1.79 10.64 -14.31
C LEU A 209 -1.07 10.84 -15.66
N LEU A 210 -0.80 9.75 -16.39
CA LEU A 210 -0.20 9.85 -17.73
C LEU A 210 -1.13 10.49 -18.75
N ILE A 211 -2.42 10.14 -18.75
CA ILE A 211 -3.41 10.75 -19.65
C ILE A 211 -3.47 12.26 -19.41
N TRP A 212 -3.53 12.68 -18.15
CA TRP A 212 -3.42 14.11 -17.81
C TRP A 212 -2.09 14.71 -18.27
N GLY A 213 -0.97 14.03 -18.02
CA GLY A 213 0.38 14.50 -18.38
C GLY A 213 0.61 14.69 -19.89
N VAL A 214 -0.16 14.01 -20.75
CA VAL A 214 -0.15 14.26 -22.21
C VAL A 214 -0.74 15.62 -22.56
N HIS A 215 -1.75 16.07 -21.82
CA HIS A 215 -2.45 17.35 -22.06
C HIS A 215 -1.88 18.52 -21.25
N ALA A 216 -1.15 18.23 -20.17
CA ALA A 216 -0.53 19.24 -19.34
C ALA A 216 0.49 20.09 -20.15
N PRO A 217 0.42 21.44 -20.07
CA PRO A 217 1.25 22.35 -20.85
C PRO A 217 2.74 22.30 -20.47
#